data_AF-A0A955G471-F1
#
_entry.id   AF-A0A955G471-F1
#
_cell.length_a   1.000
_cell.length_b   1.000
_cell.length_c   1.000
_cell.angle_alpha   90.00
_cell.angle_beta   90.00
_cell.angle_gamma   90.00
#
_symmetry.space_group_name_H-M   'P 1'
#
loop_
_entity.id
_entity.type
_entity.pdbx_description
1 polymer ?
#
loop_
_entity_poly.entity_id
_entity_poly.type
_entity_poly.pdbx_seq_one_letter_code
_entity_poly.pdbx_strand_id
1 'polypeptide(L)'
;MKIINFFAQFAVTVNPDDIGYKGATDANVAVANLLNLVYTVAGMVAVIVIVIAGFLYITSRGNAEKTKQARNAIMGALVGIVIIMSAFVVTQFIIRGVSSGL
;
A
#
# COMPACT_ATOMS: atom_id res chain seq x y z
N MET A 1 12.54 -14.19 14.44
CA MET A 1 13.10 -13.01 13.75
C MET A 1 12.45 -12.66 12.40
N LYS A 2 11.35 -13.30 11.95
CA LYS A 2 10.69 -12.94 10.67
C LYS A 2 9.80 -11.70 10.72
N ILE A 3 9.30 -11.33 11.91
CA ILE A 3 8.34 -10.22 12.07
C ILE A 3 9.00 -8.84 11.82
N ILE A 4 10.28 -8.70 12.16
CA ILE A 4 11.03 -7.44 11.95
C ILE A 4 11.29 -7.22 10.45
N ASN A 5 11.63 -8.27 9.71
CA ASN A 5 11.77 -8.18 8.25
C ASN A 5 10.42 -7.97 7.55
N PHE A 6 9.32 -8.49 8.11
CA PHE A 6 7.96 -8.24 7.62
C PHE A 6 7.60 -6.75 7.74
N PHE A 7 7.83 -6.12 8.89
CA PHE A 7 7.59 -4.69 9.06
C PHE A 7 8.59 -3.81 8.28
N ALA A 8 9.83 -4.26 8.06
CA ALA A 8 10.78 -3.58 7.17
C ALA A 8 10.40 -3.65 5.68
N GLN A 9 9.60 -4.64 5.27
CA GLN A 9 9.05 -4.70 3.91
C GLN A 9 7.91 -3.68 3.69
N PHE A 10 7.20 -3.31 4.76
CA PHE A 10 6.20 -2.22 4.74
C PHE A 10 6.82 -0.84 5.01
N ALA A 11 7.87 -0.79 5.83
CA ALA A 11 8.78 0.33 5.96
C ALA A 11 9.88 0.22 4.90
N VAL A 12 9.45 0.27 3.62
CA VAL A 12 10.34 0.41 2.46
C VAL A 12 11.48 1.35 2.84
N THR A 13 12.71 0.84 2.95
CA THR A 13 13.89 1.68 3.11
C THR A 13 14.01 2.43 1.79
N VAL A 14 13.56 3.68 1.79
CA VAL A 14 13.59 4.57 0.63
C VAL A 14 15.05 4.97 0.41
N ASN A 15 15.81 4.09 -0.24
CA ASN A 15 17.13 4.46 -0.74
C ASN A 15 16.92 5.37 -1.97
N PRO A 16 17.72 6.43 -2.19
CA PRO A 16 17.59 7.31 -3.37
C PRO A 16 17.63 6.57 -4.71
N ASP A 17 18.27 5.39 -4.74
CA ASP A 17 18.32 4.49 -5.88
C ASP A 17 17.07 3.58 -6.02
N ASP A 18 16.30 3.37 -4.94
CA ASP A 18 15.09 2.51 -4.86
C ASP A 18 13.78 3.27 -5.15
N ILE A 19 13.80 4.60 -5.04
CA ILE A 19 12.80 5.50 -5.65
C ILE A 19 13.07 5.74 -7.14
N GLY A 20 14.16 5.17 -7.64
CA GLY A 20 14.57 5.19 -9.02
C GLY A 20 14.58 6.58 -9.66
N TYR A 21 15.08 7.62 -8.99
CA TYR A 21 15.50 8.80 -9.74
C TYR A 21 16.75 8.48 -10.60
N LYS A 22 16.58 7.60 -11.59
CA LYS A 22 17.44 7.42 -12.75
C LYS A 22 16.79 8.27 -13.83
N GLY A 23 17.44 9.39 -14.15
CA GLY A 23 16.98 10.38 -15.11
C GLY A 23 16.44 9.75 -16.39
N ALA A 24 15.45 10.41 -16.97
CA ALA A 24 14.64 9.98 -18.10
C ALA A 24 15.48 9.49 -19.30
N THR A 25 15.63 8.16 -19.43
CA THR A 25 16.06 7.55 -20.69
C THR A 25 15.14 6.42 -21.14
N ASP A 26 14.41 5.77 -20.22
CA ASP A 26 13.40 4.75 -20.52
C ASP A 26 12.04 5.08 -19.89
N ALA A 27 11.00 5.23 -20.72
CA ALA A 27 9.63 5.50 -20.28
C ALA A 27 9.12 4.46 -19.25
N ASN A 28 9.58 3.21 -19.37
CA ASN A 28 9.23 2.13 -18.46
C ASN A 28 9.77 2.34 -17.03
N VAL A 29 10.96 2.95 -16.89
CA VAL A 29 11.58 3.21 -15.59
C VAL A 29 10.84 4.34 -14.88
N ALA A 30 10.49 5.41 -15.60
CA ALA A 30 9.73 6.54 -15.03
C ALA A 30 8.35 6.09 -14.47
N VAL A 31 7.65 5.22 -15.20
CA VAL A 31 6.35 4.67 -14.75
C VAL A 31 6.51 3.78 -13.53
N ALA A 32 7.53 2.90 -13.51
CA ALA A 32 7.77 2.02 -12.37
C ALA A 32 8.04 2.80 -11.06
N ASN A 33 8.79 3.90 -11.13
CA ASN A 33 9.08 4.73 -9.97
C ASN A 33 7.87 5.49 -9.46
N LEU A 34 7.09 6.07 -10.37
CA LEU A 34 5.86 6.76 -10.00
C LEU A 34 4.89 5.80 -9.29
N LEU A 35 4.76 4.57 -9.80
CA LEU A 35 3.92 3.55 -9.19
C LEU A 35 4.44 3.10 -7.81
N ASN A 36 5.76 2.90 -7.66
CA ASN A 36 6.35 2.58 -6.36
C ASN A 36 6.12 3.69 -5.32
N LEU A 37 6.24 4.96 -5.72
CA LEU A 37 5.94 6.11 -4.85
C LEU A 37 4.47 6.09 -4.42
N VAL A 38 3.55 5.89 -5.36
CA VAL A 38 2.11 5.82 -5.08
C VAL A 38 1.78 4.66 -4.15
N TYR A 39 2.34 3.46 -4.39
CA TYR A 39 2.10 2.30 -3.51
C TYR A 39 2.62 2.52 -2.09
N THR A 40 3.78 3.19 -1.95
CA THR A 40 4.36 3.48 -0.63
C THR A 40 3.49 4.45 0.16
N VAL A 41 3.03 5.54 -0.48
CA VAL A 41 2.14 6.51 0.16
C VAL A 41 0.78 5.88 0.48
N ALA A 42 0.21 5.10 -0.45
CA ALA A 42 -1.07 4.42 -0.26
C ALA A 42 -1.01 3.40 0.90
N GLY A 43 0.07 2.62 1.00
CA GLY A 43 0.29 1.68 2.10
C GLY A 43 0.39 2.38 3.45
N MET A 44 1.10 3.51 3.53
CA MET A 44 1.22 4.31 4.75
C MET A 44 -0.13 4.85 5.22
N VAL A 45 -0.93 5.41 4.29
CA VAL A 45 -2.28 5.90 4.60
C VAL A 45 -3.18 4.77 5.08
N ALA A 46 -3.12 3.58 4.44
CA ALA A 46 -3.91 2.43 4.86
C ALA A 46 -3.65 2.02 6.32
N VAL A 47 -2.39 2.03 6.76
CA VAL A 47 -2.01 1.73 8.15
C VAL A 47 -2.62 2.76 9.11
N ILE A 48 -2.53 4.05 8.80
CA ILE A 48 -3.09 5.11 9.64
C ILE A 48 -4.60 4.94 9.83
N VAL A 49 -5.32 4.64 8.74
CA VAL A 49 -6.78 4.44 8.78
C VAL A 49 -7.14 3.24 9.65
N ILE A 50 -6.40 2.13 9.56
CA ILE A 50 -6.63 0.93 10.39
C ILE A 50 -6.43 1.25 11.88
N VAL A 51 -5.38 2.00 12.21
CA VAL A 51 -5.10 2.40 13.60
C VAL A 51 -6.24 3.25 14.15
N ILE A 52 -6.67 4.28 13.42
CA ILE A 52 -7.79 5.15 13.85
C ILE A 52 -9.09 4.35 14.00
N ALA A 53 -9.39 3.48 13.04
CA ALA A 53 -10.59 2.65 13.08
C ALA A 53 -10.54 1.64 14.25
N GLY A 54 -9.37 1.08 14.56
CA GLY A 54 -9.15 0.20 15.71
C GLY A 54 -9.36 0.92 17.05
N PHE A 55 -8.82 2.14 17.20
CA PHE A 55 -9.07 2.96 18.39
C PHE A 55 -10.55 3.31 18.54
N LEU A 56 -11.22 3.64 17.44
CA LEU A 56 -12.66 3.91 17.44
C LEU A 56 -13.45 2.67 17.88
N TYR A 57 -13.08 1.48 17.41
CA TYR A 57 -13.72 0.22 17.77
C TYR A 57 -13.60 -0.07 19.27
N ILE A 58 -12.39 0.04 19.83
CA ILE A 58 -12.12 -0.24 21.25
C ILE A 58 -12.80 0.81 22.16
N THR A 59 -12.83 2.08 21.73
CA THR A 59 -13.43 3.18 22.52
C THR A 59 -14.96 3.15 22.48
N SER A 60 -15.58 2.43 21.55
CA SER A 60 -17.03 2.42 21.35
C SER A 60 -17.84 1.86 22.53
N ARG A 61 -17.22 1.11 23.47
CA ARG A 61 -17.73 0.67 24.80
C ARG A 61 -19.27 0.53 24.94
N GLY A 62 -19.93 -0.12 23.99
CA GLY A 62 -21.38 -0.42 24.04
C GLY A 62 -22.29 0.52 23.24
N ASN A 63 -21.79 1.60 22.62
CA ASN A 63 -22.55 2.38 21.66
C ASN A 63 -22.56 1.66 20.29
N ALA A 64 -23.74 1.12 19.92
CA ALA A 64 -23.94 0.37 18.69
C ALA A 64 -23.59 1.17 17.42
N GLU A 65 -23.82 2.48 17.43
CA GLU A 65 -23.56 3.35 16.28
C GLU A 65 -22.06 3.55 16.05
N LYS A 66 -21.31 3.81 17.12
CA LYS A 66 -19.84 3.94 17.06
C LYS A 66 -19.17 2.61 16.67
N THR A 67 -19.69 1.50 17.17
CA THR A 67 -19.22 0.15 16.81
C THR A 67 -19.45 -0.14 15.33
N LYS A 68 -20.63 0.21 14.80
CA LYS A 68 -20.97 0.06 13.37
C LYS A 68 -20.07 0.95 12.50
N GLN A 69 -19.84 2.20 12.90
CA GLN A 69 -18.95 3.12 12.18
C GLN A 69 -17.51 2.59 12.14
N ALA A 70 -16.97 2.11 13.26
CA ALA A 70 -15.64 1.53 13.33
C ALA A 70 -15.52 0.28 12.46
N ARG A 71 -16.53 -0.61 12.48
CA ARG A 71 -16.54 -1.83 11.65
C ARG A 71 -16.57 -1.50 10.16
N ASN A 72 -17.34 -0.49 9.75
CA ASN A 72 -17.37 -0.02 8.38
C ASN A 72 -16.03 0.59 7.96
N ALA A 73 -15.37 1.34 8.85
CA ALA A 73 -14.05 1.89 8.59
C ALA A 73 -12.98 0.79 8.42
N ILE A 74 -13.01 -0.25 9.27
CA ILE A 74 -12.13 -1.42 9.14
C ILE A 74 -12.37 -2.16 7.81
N MET A 75 -13.65 -2.39 7.46
CA MET A 75 -14.03 -3.01 6.18
C MET A 75 -13.51 -2.20 4.99
N GLY A 76 -13.67 -0.87 5.01
CA GLY A 76 -13.14 0.02 3.99
C GLY A 76 -11.62 -0.03 3.88
N ALA A 77 -10.91 -0.09 5.01
CA ALA A 77 -9.46 -0.19 5.04
C ALA A 77 -8.95 -1.54 4.48
N LEU A 78 -9.65 -2.64 4.80
CA LEU A 78 -9.35 -3.96 4.23
C LEU A 78 -9.53 -3.98 2.71
N VAL A 79 -10.63 -3.39 2.20
CA VAL A 79 -10.85 -3.25 0.76
C VAL A 79 -9.74 -2.41 0.11
N GLY A 80 -9.32 -1.32 0.74
CA GLY A 80 -8.20 -0.50 0.29
C GLY A 80 -6.90 -1.30 0.15
N ILE A 81 -6.56 -2.15 1.12
CA ILE A 81 -5.39 -3.04 1.04
C ILE A 81 -5.51 -3.99 -0.14
N VAL A 82 -6.68 -4.63 -0.32
CA VAL A 82 -6.91 -5.58 -1.42
C VAL A 82 -6.73 -4.90 -2.78
N ILE A 83 -7.19 -3.65 -2.93
CA ILE A 83 -7.02 -2.87 -4.16
C ILE A 83 -5.53 -2.60 -4.42
N ILE A 84 -4.77 -2.16 -3.42
CA ILE A 84 -3.33 -1.90 -3.57
C ILE A 84 -2.58 -3.18 -3.98
N MET A 85 -2.89 -4.31 -3.35
CA MET A 85 -2.30 -5.61 -3.71
C MET A 85 -2.65 -6.02 -5.14
N SER A 86 -3.91 -5.82 -5.54
CA SER A 86 -4.36 -6.14 -6.90
C SER A 86 -3.66 -5.26 -7.94
N ALA A 87 -3.51 -3.97 -7.65
CA ALA A 87 -2.81 -3.04 -8.52
C ALA A 87 -1.33 -3.42 -8.72
N PHE A 88 -0.65 -3.88 -7.66
CA PHE A 88 0.73 -4.37 -7.79
C PHE A 88 0.83 -5.55 -8.75
N VAL A 89 -0.07 -6.53 -8.63
CA VAL A 89 -0.09 -7.72 -9.52
C VAL A 89 -0.32 -7.32 -10.98
N VAL A 90 -1.29 -6.43 -11.23
CA VAL A 90 -1.58 -5.94 -12.58
C VAL A 90 -0.38 -5.20 -13.17
N THR A 91 0.25 -4.30 -12.42
CA THR A 91 1.44 -3.58 -12.86
C THR A 91 2.58 -4.53 -13.25
N GLN A 92 2.84 -5.55 -12.42
CA GLN A 92 3.84 -6.56 -12.72
C GLN A 92 3.51 -7.37 -13.96
N PHE A 93 2.22 -7.67 -14.19
CA PHE A 93 1.77 -8.36 -15.40
C PHE A 93 2.03 -7.52 -16.66
N ILE A 94 1.73 -6.23 -16.63
CA ILE A 94 1.98 -5.32 -17.76
C ILE A 94 3.48 -5.16 -18.03
N ILE A 95 4.30 -4.93 -17.00
CA ILE A 95 5.76 -4.78 -17.16
C ILE A 95 6.38 -6.04 -17.76
N ARG A 96 5.99 -7.22 -17.24
CA ARG A 96 6.48 -8.50 -17.75
C ARG A 96 6.02 -8.76 -19.19
N GLY A 97 4.74 -8.53 -19.47
CA GLY A 97 4.15 -8.71 -20.80
C GLY A 97 4.82 -7.84 -21.87
N VAL A 98 5.18 -6.60 -21.54
CA VAL A 98 5.94 -5.70 -22.41
C VAL A 98 7.39 -6.16 -22.56
N SER A 99 8.04 -6.65 -21.50
CA SER A 99 9.43 -7.14 -21.57
C SER A 99 9.60 -8.45 -22.33
N SER A 100 8.54 -9.26 -22.46
CA SER A 100 8.55 -10.53 -23.18
C SER A 100 8.25 -10.40 -24.68
N GLY A 101 8.03 -9.18 -25.18
CA GLY A 101 7.57 -8.89 -26.54
C GLY A 101 8.64 -8.44 -27.54
N LEU A 102 9.94 -8.63 -27.24
CA LEU A 102 11.08 -8.45 -28.16
C LEU A 102 12.12 -9.55 -27.91
#